data_AF-A0A842ZW79-F1
#
_entry.id   AF-A0A842ZW79-F1
#
_cell.length_a   1.000
_cell.length_b   1.000
_cell.length_c   1.000
_cell.angle_alpha   90.00
_cell.angle_beta   90.00
_cell.angle_gamma   90.00
#
_symmetry.space_group_name_H-M   'P 1'
#
loop_
_entity.id
_entity.type
_entity.pdbx_description
1 polymer ?
#
loop_
_entity_poly.entity_id
_entity_poly.type
_entity_poly.pdbx_seq_one_letter_code
_entity_poly.pdbx_strand_id
1 'polypeptide(L)' 'MNMVKGKVNILVDLNQFGKASPESRKIFKEISEYEKTGKVAIFGTHPVARVLASFVMGITKKKDMRFFKTKEEAYAWLKE' A
#
# COMPACT_ATOMS: atom_id res chain seq x y z
N MET A 1 15.46 -9.37 -8.97
CA MET A 1 14.13 -9.43 -9.63
C MET A 1 13.80 -8.08 -10.22
N ASN A 2 13.91 -7.94 -11.54
CA ASN A 2 13.50 -6.71 -12.22
C ASN A 2 12.63 -7.08 -13.43
N MET A 3 11.43 -7.59 -13.14
CA MET A 3 10.57 -8.28 -14.12
C MET A 3 9.65 -7.34 -14.93
N VAL A 4 9.65 -6.03 -14.65
CA VAL A 4 8.73 -5.06 -15.26
C VAL A 4 9.47 -3.88 -15.87
N LYS A 5 9.07 -3.51 -17.10
CA LYS A 5 9.50 -2.29 -17.79
C LYS A 5 8.63 -1.12 -17.29
N GLY A 6 9.10 -0.41 -16.28
CA GLY A 6 8.44 0.79 -15.73
C GLY A 6 8.04 0.67 -14.26
N LYS A 7 7.22 1.63 -13.80
CA LYS A 7 6.65 1.63 -12.46
C LYS A 7 5.38 0.80 -12.40
N VAL A 8 5.10 0.19 -11.26
CA VAL A 8 3.92 -0.63 -10.98
C VAL A 8 3.11 -0.01 -9.86
N ASN A 9 1.83 0.18 -10.11
CA ASN A 9 0.87 0.62 -9.11
C ASN A 9 0.43 -0.57 -8.25
N ILE A 10 0.24 -0.36 -6.95
CA ILE A 10 -0.10 -1.41 -5.98
C ILE A 10 -1.47 -1.12 -5.38
N LEU A 11 -2.33 -2.14 -5.34
CA LEU A 11 -3.60 -2.13 -4.62
C LEU A 11 -3.49 -3.04 -3.39
N VAL A 12 -3.76 -2.50 -2.20
CA VAL A 12 -3.69 -3.20 -0.92
C VAL A 12 -5.09 -3.34 -0.34
N ASP A 13 -5.55 -4.58 -0.16
CA ASP A 13 -6.81 -4.91 0.49
C ASP A 13 -6.56 -5.26 1.98
N LEU A 14 -7.10 -4.46 2.88
CA LEU A 14 -7.00 -4.67 4.32
C LEU A 14 -8.17 -5.48 4.90
N ASN A 15 -9.17 -5.86 4.11
CA ASN A 15 -10.35 -6.60 4.63
C ASN A 15 -10.01 -8.05 5.02
N GLN A 16 -8.97 -8.63 4.42
CA GLN A 16 -8.47 -9.98 4.72
C GLN A 16 -7.19 -9.95 5.56
N PHE A 17 -6.99 -8.87 6.33
CA PHE A 17 -5.77 -8.67 7.08
C PHE A 17 -5.69 -9.61 8.29
N GLY A 18 -4.67 -10.47 8.32
CA GLY A 18 -4.32 -11.30 9.46
C GLY A 18 -3.44 -10.58 10.49
N LYS A 19 -2.52 -11.31 11.13
CA LYS A 19 -1.49 -10.70 11.99
C LYS A 19 -0.29 -10.26 11.15
N ALA A 20 -0.01 -8.96 11.08
CA ALA A 20 1.23 -8.46 10.50
C ALA A 20 2.33 -8.35 11.57
N SER A 21 3.48 -8.96 11.30
CA SER A 21 4.65 -8.84 12.17
C SER A 21 5.37 -7.49 11.97
N PRO A 22 6.30 -7.10 12.85
CA PRO A 22 7.23 -6.00 12.58
C PRO A 22 7.96 -6.11 11.24
N GLU A 23 8.38 -7.31 10.87
CA GLU A 23 9.11 -7.61 9.64
C GLU A 23 8.22 -7.39 8.41
N SER A 24 6.95 -7.79 8.46
CA SER A 24 6.00 -7.52 7.37
C SER A 24 5.84 -6.02 7.10
N ARG A 25 5.83 -5.19 8.16
CA ARG A 25 5.74 -3.73 8.03
C ARG A 25 7.01 -3.12 7.43
N LYS A 26 8.19 -3.65 7.81
CA LYS A 26 9.47 -3.27 7.21
C LYS A 26 9.50 -3.57 5.71
N ILE A 27 9.09 -4.78 5.32
CA ILE A 27 9.01 -5.18 3.92
C ILE A 27 8.01 -4.29 3.16
N PHE A 28 6.85 -3.98 3.73
CA PHE A 28 5.87 -3.10 3.06
C PHE A 28 6.42 -1.69 2.86
N LYS A 29 7.18 -1.15 3.82
CA LYS A 29 7.90 0.12 3.65
C LYS A 29 8.92 0.04 2.51
N GLU A 30 9.75 -1.00 2.49
CA GLU A 30 10.77 -1.21 1.45
C GLU A 30 10.15 -1.33 0.05
N ILE A 31 9.05 -2.09 -0.08
CA ILE A 31 8.27 -2.20 -1.32
C ILE A 31 7.72 -0.82 -1.71
N SER A 32 7.15 -0.08 -0.77
CA SER A 32 6.56 1.24 -1.04
C SER A 32 7.59 2.27 -1.51
N GLU A 33 8.82 2.19 -0.99
CA GLU A 33 9.94 3.08 -1.35
C GLU A 33 10.74 2.62 -2.57
N TYR A 34 10.49 1.40 -3.06
CA TYR A 34 11.21 0.89 -4.22
C TYR A 34 10.98 1.79 -5.44
N GLU A 35 12.04 2.00 -6.23
CA GLU A 35 12.05 2.98 -7.33
C GLU A 35 10.98 2.70 -8.40
N LYS A 36 10.63 1.42 -8.57
CA LYS A 36 9.60 0.97 -9.51
C LYS A 36 8.20 0.91 -8.89
N THR A 37 8.02 1.29 -7.64
CA THR A 37 6.68 1.42 -7.08
C THR A 37 6.08 2.75 -7.52
N GLY A 38 4.97 2.67 -8.24
CA GLY A 38 4.11 3.77 -8.64
C GLY A 38 3.18 4.19 -7.49
N LYS A 39 1.91 4.43 -7.77
CA LYS A 39 0.91 4.74 -6.74
C LYS A 39 0.64 3.51 -5.84
N VAL A 40 0.36 3.74 -4.56
CA VAL A 40 -0.11 2.70 -3.63
C VAL A 40 -1.50 3.08 -3.11
N ALA A 41 -2.51 2.34 -3.52
CA ALA A 41 -3.88 2.53 -3.06
C ALA A 41 -4.23 1.48 -2.02
N ILE A 42 -4.71 1.90 -0.86
CA ILE A 42 -5.05 1.03 0.27
C ILE A 42 -6.54 1.16 0.54
N PHE A 43 -7.27 0.06 0.64
CA PHE A 43 -8.70 0.08 0.98
C PHE A 43 -9.05 -0.99 2.02
N GLY A 44 -10.21 -0.82 2.65
CA GLY A 44 -10.75 -1.76 3.63
C GLY A 44 -10.98 -1.15 5.01
N THR A 45 -11.84 -1.81 5.80
CA THR A 45 -12.39 -1.26 7.04
C THR A 45 -11.83 -1.90 8.31
N HIS A 46 -10.95 -2.90 8.20
CA HIS A 46 -10.38 -3.58 9.36
C HIS A 46 -9.59 -2.60 10.26
N PRO A 47 -10.04 -2.32 11.51
CA PRO A 47 -9.51 -1.20 12.30
C PRO A 47 -8.01 -1.30 12.61
N VAL A 48 -7.56 -2.47 13.08
CA VAL A 48 -6.14 -2.72 13.39
C VAL A 48 -5.26 -2.60 12.14
N ALA A 49 -5.70 -3.19 11.02
CA ALA A 49 -5.00 -3.11 9.75
C ALA A 49 -4.82 -1.65 9.29
N ARG A 50 -5.86 -0.81 9.42
CA ARG A 50 -5.75 0.62 9.10
C ARG A 50 -4.74 1.33 9.97
N VAL A 51 -4.68 1.07 11.27
CA VAL A 51 -3.67 1.68 12.16
C VAL A 51 -2.26 1.29 11.73
N LEU A 52 -2.02 0.01 11.43
CA LEU A 52 -0.70 -0.46 11.00
C LEU A 52 -0.31 0.08 9.62
N ALA A 53 -1.25 0.15 8.68
CA ALA A 53 -1.03 0.76 7.37
C ALA A 53 -0.73 2.27 7.50
N SER A 54 -1.47 3.00 8.33
CA SER A 54 -1.21 4.42 8.62
C SER A 54 0.18 4.64 9.24
N PHE A 55 0.60 3.76 10.14
CA PHE A 55 1.95 3.80 10.70
C PHE A 55 3.01 3.66 9.61
N VAL A 56 2.88 2.67 8.71
CA VAL A 56 3.82 2.50 7.59
C VAL A 56 3.82 3.71 6.65
N MET A 57 2.64 4.24 6.33
CA MET A 57 2.49 5.46 5.53
C MET A 57 3.17 6.69 6.18
N GLY A 58 3.20 6.76 7.51
CA GLY A 58 3.87 7.84 8.24
C GLY A 58 5.40 7.75 8.22
N ILE A 59 5.97 6.56 8.11
CA ILE A 59 7.43 6.34 8.16
C ILE A 59 8.10 6.13 6.79
N THR A 60 7.31 5.99 5.73
CA THR A 60 7.81 5.87 4.36
C THR A 60 8.06 7.23 3.71
N LYS A 61 9.04 7.29 2.80
CA LYS A 61 9.27 8.45 1.93
C LYS A 61 8.27 8.55 0.77
N LYS A 62 7.47 7.51 0.55
CA LYS A 62 6.51 7.43 -0.55
C LYS A 62 5.35 8.43 -0.36
N LYS A 63 5.20 9.37 -1.29
CA LYS A 63 4.15 10.41 -1.24
C LYS A 63 2.85 9.99 -1.93
N ASP A 64 2.95 9.13 -2.95
CA ASP A 64 1.79 8.65 -3.71
C ASP A 64 1.16 7.42 -3.02
N MET A 65 0.73 7.58 -1.77
CA MET A 65 -0.02 6.57 -1.02
C MET A 65 -1.33 7.16 -0.51
N ARG A 66 -2.46 6.47 -0.68
CA ARG A 66 -3.77 6.95 -0.24
C ARG A 66 -4.67 5.84 0.28
N PHE A 67 -5.50 6.19 1.27
CA PHE A 67 -6.60 5.34 1.71
C PHE A 67 -7.86 5.63 0.92
N PHE A 68 -8.62 4.57 0.66
CA PHE A 68 -9.92 4.61 0.02
C PHE A 68 -10.93 3.82 0.83
N LYS A 69 -12.20 4.18 0.70
CA LYS A 69 -13.28 3.46 1.39
C LYS A 69 -13.60 2.18 0.65
N THR A 70 -13.57 2.23 -0.68
CA THR A 70 -13.95 1.12 -1.56
C THR A 70 -12.80 0.70 -2.47
N LYS A 71 -12.89 -0.52 -3.00
CA LYS A 71 -11.94 -1.05 -3.98
C LYS A 71 -12.01 -0.25 -5.29
N GLU A 72 -13.21 0.18 -5.66
CA GLU A 72 -13.53 0.87 -6.90
C GLU A 72 -12.89 2.26 -6.94
N GLU A 73 -13.02 3.03 -5.86
CA GLU A 73 -12.35 4.33 -5.70
C GLU A 73 -10.82 4.18 -5.78
N ALA A 74 -10.28 3.20 -5.06
CA ALA A 74 -8.86 2.89 -5.08
C ALA A 74 -8.37 2.60 -6.51
N TYR A 75 -9.12 1.77 -7.23
CA TYR A 75 -8.77 1.35 -8.58
C TYR A 75 -8.89 2.47 -9.61
N ALA A 76 -9.88 3.35 -9.46
CA ALA A 76 -10.04 4.54 -10.30
C ALA A 76 -8.81 5.46 -10.16
N TRP A 77 -8.38 5.74 -8.93
CA TRP A 77 -7.21 6.59 -8.67
C TRP A 77 -5.89 5.99 -9.20
N LEU A 78 -5.76 4.66 -9.19
CA LEU A 78 -4.61 3.97 -9.77
C LEU A 78 -4.53 4.06 -11.29
N LYS A 79 -5.63 4.38 -11.98
CA LYS A 79 -5.70 4.50 -13.45
C LYS A 79 -5.55 5.93 -13.97
N GLU A 80 -5.69 6.93 -13.10
CA GLU A 80 -5.30 8.32 -13.37
C GLU A 80 -3.79 8.42 -13.69
#